data_AF-A0A1I9GB74-F1
#
_entry.id   AF-A0A1I9GB74-F1
#
_cell.length_a   1.000
_cell.length_b   1.000
_cell.length_c   1.000
_cell.angle_alpha   90.00
_cell.angle_beta   90.00
_cell.angle_gamma   90.00
#
_symmetry.space_group_name_H-M   'P 1'
#
loop_
_entity.id
_entity.type
_entity.pdbx_description
1 polymer ?
#
loop_
_entity_poly.entity_id
_entity_poly.type
_entity_poly.pdbx_seq_one_letter_code
_entity_poly.pdbx_strand_id
1 'polypeptide(L)'
;GANFSIGGRVVNNNCIQCPFHGWIFNAETGNCMRIPYETSNTIPEQAKVVTWPVVEKNMHIYAWYHCDGKDPEWQIPDVDEIINGEWKYKGRTEHEINCHIQEIPGNGADIAHLNYLHLAGIN
;
A
#
# COMPACT_ATOMS: atom_id res chain seq x y z
N GLY A 1 15.80 -0.01 -12.65
CA GLY A 1 14.77 -0.53 -13.57
C GLY A 1 13.78 0.57 -13.91
N ALA A 2 12.89 0.33 -14.88
CA ALA A 2 11.77 1.25 -15.14
C ALA A 2 10.74 1.20 -13.99
N ASN A 3 10.01 2.30 -13.78
CA ASN A 3 9.05 2.42 -12.69
C ASN A 3 7.64 1.98 -13.15
N PHE A 4 7.06 0.96 -12.53
CA PHE A 4 5.72 0.49 -12.87
C PHE A 4 4.62 1.51 -12.56
N SER A 5 4.79 2.33 -11.54
CA SER A 5 3.85 3.40 -11.18
C SER A 5 3.87 4.55 -12.19
N ILE A 6 4.90 4.63 -13.04
CA ILE A 6 5.03 5.66 -14.07
C ILE A 6 4.94 4.99 -15.45
N GLY A 7 3.72 4.95 -16.00
CA GLY A 7 3.45 4.45 -17.35
C GLY A 7 3.23 2.94 -17.46
N GLY A 8 3.37 2.18 -16.37
CA GLY A 8 2.95 0.79 -16.32
C GLY A 8 1.45 0.63 -16.49
N ARG A 9 1.01 -0.57 -16.87
CA ARG A 9 -0.40 -0.84 -17.17
C ARG A 9 -0.85 -2.16 -16.56
N VAL A 10 -2.06 -2.18 -16.01
CA VAL A 10 -2.70 -3.43 -15.62
C VAL A 10 -3.16 -4.14 -16.89
N VAL A 11 -2.78 -5.41 -17.04
CA VAL A 11 -3.08 -6.25 -18.20
C VAL A 11 -3.47 -7.66 -17.73
N ASN A 12 -4.09 -8.43 -18.62
CA ASN A 12 -4.37 -9.86 -18.42
C ASN A 12 -5.07 -10.21 -17.08
N ASN A 13 -5.98 -9.35 -16.61
CA ASN A 13 -6.76 -9.53 -15.38
C ASN A 13 -5.88 -10.01 -14.21
N ASN A 14 -5.07 -9.10 -13.64
CA ASN A 14 -4.18 -9.30 -12.48
C ASN A 14 -2.68 -9.45 -12.81
N CYS A 15 -2.21 -8.77 -13.87
CA CYS A 15 -0.78 -8.58 -14.14
C CYS A 15 -0.44 -7.11 -14.35
N ILE A 16 0.82 -6.75 -14.15
CA ILE A 16 1.35 -5.42 -14.47
C ILE A 16 2.39 -5.50 -15.58
N GLN A 17 2.24 -4.66 -16.59
CA GLN A 17 3.17 -4.52 -17.70
C GLN A 17 4.19 -3.40 -17.42
N CYS A 18 5.47 -3.75 -17.53
CA CYS A 18 6.59 -2.81 -17.50
C CYS A 18 6.51 -1.81 -18.67
N PRO A 19 6.61 -0.50 -18.42
CA PRO A 19 6.50 0.52 -19.48
C PRO A 19 7.66 0.54 -20.46
N PHE A 20 8.79 -0.08 -20.12
CA PHE A 20 10.00 0.01 -20.94
C PHE A 20 10.05 -1.08 -22.01
N HIS A 21 10.08 -2.34 -21.60
CA HIS A 21 10.24 -3.49 -22.50
C HIS A 21 8.99 -4.36 -22.61
N GLY A 22 7.89 -3.94 -21.97
CA GLY A 22 6.61 -4.64 -22.05
C GLY A 22 6.54 -5.97 -21.29
N TRP A 23 7.52 -6.29 -20.44
CA TRP A 23 7.50 -7.50 -19.59
C TRP A 23 6.28 -7.47 -18.68
N ILE A 24 5.63 -8.62 -18.52
CA ILE A 24 4.39 -8.74 -17.75
C ILE A 24 4.67 -9.56 -16.50
N PHE A 25 4.31 -9.04 -15.34
CA PHE A 25 4.48 -9.68 -14.03
C PHE A 25 3.11 -9.95 -13.41
N ASN A 26 2.91 -11.14 -12.86
CA ASN A 26 1.70 -11.49 -12.12
C ASN A 26 1.68 -10.73 -10.78
N ALA A 27 0.55 -10.11 -10.44
CA ALA A 27 0.49 -9.23 -9.28
C ALA A 27 0.43 -9.97 -7.93
N GLU A 28 -0.01 -11.23 -7.91
CA GLU A 28 -0.06 -12.07 -6.69
C GLU A 28 1.33 -12.67 -6.37
N THR A 29 1.94 -13.31 -7.36
CA THR A 29 3.18 -14.08 -7.19
C THR A 29 4.44 -13.28 -7.48
N GLY A 30 4.33 -12.17 -8.21
CA GLY A 30 5.46 -11.36 -8.67
C GLY A 30 6.26 -11.97 -9.82
N ASN A 31 5.92 -13.18 -10.26
CA ASN A 31 6.62 -13.87 -11.33
C ASN A 31 6.40 -13.17 -12.68
N CYS A 32 7.45 -13.09 -13.50
CA CYS A 32 7.30 -12.69 -14.89
C CYS A 32 6.55 -13.79 -15.64
N MET A 33 5.42 -13.42 -16.24
CA MET A 33 4.56 -14.32 -16.99
C MET A 33 4.81 -14.27 -18.49
N ARG A 34 5.40 -13.17 -18.98
CA ARG A 34 5.66 -12.97 -20.41
C ARG A 34 6.74 -11.93 -20.66
N ILE A 35 7.68 -12.31 -21.53
CA ILE A 35 8.64 -11.42 -22.18
C ILE A 35 8.20 -11.30 -23.65
N PRO A 36 7.71 -10.14 -24.13
CA PRO A 36 7.01 -10.07 -25.41
C PRO A 36 7.79 -10.53 -26.64
N TYR A 37 9.12 -10.39 -26.59
CA TYR A 37 10.05 -10.70 -27.68
C TYR A 37 10.83 -12.00 -27.44
N GLU A 38 10.53 -12.74 -26.38
CA GLU A 38 11.10 -14.06 -26.15
C GLU A 38 10.36 -15.10 -26.99
N THR A 39 11.11 -15.90 -27.75
CA THR A 39 10.55 -16.85 -28.73
C THR A 39 10.67 -18.30 -28.29
N SER A 40 11.57 -18.61 -27.34
CA SER A 40 11.79 -19.96 -26.82
C SER A 40 10.78 -20.36 -25.74
N ASN A 41 9.88 -19.45 -25.34
CA ASN A 41 8.97 -19.60 -24.19
C ASN A 41 9.68 -19.93 -22.86
N THR A 42 10.96 -19.56 -22.74
CA THR A 42 11.70 -19.70 -21.49
C THR A 42 11.75 -18.36 -20.77
N ILE A 43 11.31 -18.33 -19.51
CA ILE A 43 11.40 -17.15 -18.65
C ILE A 43 12.44 -17.46 -17.57
N PRO A 44 13.47 -16.62 -17.38
CA PRO A 44 14.43 -16.83 -16.30
C PRO A 44 13.75 -16.86 -14.94
N GLU A 45 14.12 -17.79 -14.06
CA GLU A 45 13.55 -17.92 -12.71
C GLU A 45 13.75 -16.65 -11.86
N GLN A 46 14.81 -15.89 -12.14
CA GLN A 46 15.11 -14.63 -11.48
C GLN A 46 14.23 -13.46 -11.97
N ALA A 47 13.49 -13.63 -13.07
CA ALA A 47 12.57 -12.61 -13.58
C ALA A 47 11.31 -12.55 -12.71
N LYS A 48 11.45 -11.94 -11.53
CA LYS A 48 10.37 -11.75 -10.57
C LYS A 48 10.51 -10.42 -9.85
N VAL A 49 9.40 -9.93 -9.31
CA VAL A 49 9.33 -8.70 -8.52
C VAL A 49 8.77 -9.01 -7.13
N VAL A 50 9.09 -8.17 -6.15
CA VAL A 50 8.54 -8.31 -4.81
C VAL A 50 7.05 -7.99 -4.85
N THR A 51 6.24 -8.86 -4.26
CA THR A 51 4.83 -8.61 -3.94
C THR A 51 4.68 -8.45 -2.43
N TRP A 52 3.64 -7.73 -2.02
CA TRP A 52 3.31 -7.50 -0.63
C TRP A 52 1.91 -8.04 -0.36
N PRO A 53 1.62 -8.64 0.81
CA PRO A 53 0.25 -8.91 1.20
C PRO A 53 -0.51 -7.58 1.29
N VAL A 54 -1.64 -7.52 0.60
CA VAL A 54 -2.49 -6.33 0.55
C VAL A 54 -3.92 -6.74 0.89
N VAL A 55 -4.60 -5.92 1.69
CA VAL A 55 -6.04 -6.07 1.97
C VAL A 55 -6.75 -4.76 1.72
N GLU A 56 -7.92 -4.84 1.09
CA GLU A 56 -8.87 -3.73 1.01
C GLU A 56 -9.91 -3.91 2.12
N LYS A 57 -10.00 -2.94 3.01
CA LYS A 57 -10.89 -3.00 4.18
C LYS A 57 -11.24 -1.60 4.67
N ASN A 58 -12.45 -1.41 5.19
CA ASN A 58 -12.91 -0.13 5.73
C ASN A 58 -12.70 1.07 4.77
N MET A 59 -12.89 0.86 3.46
CA MET A 59 -12.61 1.83 2.38
C MET A 59 -11.14 2.28 2.25
N HIS A 60 -10.19 1.49 2.74
CA HIS A 60 -8.76 1.74 2.67
C HIS A 60 -8.02 0.52 2.11
N ILE A 61 -6.84 0.77 1.52
CA ILE A 61 -5.91 -0.27 1.08
C ILE A 61 -4.76 -0.31 2.09
N TYR A 62 -4.49 -1.48 2.66
CA TYR A 62 -3.39 -1.72 3.59
C TYR A 62 -2.37 -2.66 2.97
N ALA A 63 -1.09 -2.34 3.08
CA ALA A 63 0.01 -3.22 2.71
C ALA A 63 0.75 -3.69 3.97
N TRP A 64 1.06 -4.99 4.04
CA TRP A 64 1.83 -5.56 5.13
C TRP A 64 3.31 -5.48 4.85
N TYR A 65 4.10 -5.09 5.85
CA TYR A 65 5.57 -5.13 5.81
C TYR A 65 6.10 -5.89 7.02
N HIS A 66 7.03 -6.81 6.79
CA HIS A 66 7.84 -7.43 7.83
C HIS A 66 9.30 -7.47 7.33
N CYS A 67 10.26 -7.13 8.19
CA CYS A 67 11.69 -7.06 7.81
C CYS A 67 12.22 -8.40 7.28
N ASP A 68 11.80 -9.51 7.89
CA ASP A 68 12.13 -10.87 7.43
C ASP A 68 11.14 -11.46 6.41
N GLY A 69 10.16 -10.67 5.93
CA GLY A 69 9.18 -11.13 4.95
C GLY A 69 8.16 -12.16 5.46
N LYS A 70 7.90 -12.19 6.77
CA LYS A 70 6.84 -13.05 7.35
C LYS A 70 5.46 -12.53 6.97
N ASP A 71 4.50 -13.46 6.97
CA ASP A 71 3.08 -13.16 6.77
C ASP A 71 2.49 -12.32 7.92
N PRO A 72 1.35 -11.63 7.68
CA PRO A 72 0.67 -10.86 8.71
C PRO A 72 0.25 -11.71 9.91
N GLU A 73 0.76 -11.37 11.10
CA GLU A 73 0.38 -12.01 12.38
C GLU A 73 -0.88 -11.38 12.99
N TRP A 74 -1.34 -10.25 12.45
CA TRP A 74 -2.51 -9.51 12.90
C TRP A 74 -3.34 -9.00 11.70
N GLN A 75 -4.65 -8.85 11.91
CA GLN A 75 -5.61 -8.45 10.89
C GLN A 75 -6.31 -7.15 11.28
N ILE A 76 -6.53 -6.28 10.29
CA ILE A 76 -7.29 -5.04 10.45
C ILE A 76 -8.73 -5.39 10.89
N PRO A 77 -9.26 -4.84 12.00
CA PRO A 77 -10.64 -5.09 12.42
C PRO A 77 -11.65 -4.44 11.48
N ASP A 78 -12.82 -5.06 11.35
CA ASP A 78 -13.96 -4.45 10.66
C ASP A 78 -14.50 -3.26 11.47
N VAL A 79 -15.01 -2.26 10.76
CA VAL A 79 -15.76 -1.15 11.36
C VAL A 79 -17.19 -1.24 10.83
N ASP A 80 -18.10 -1.76 11.66
CA ASP A 80 -19.47 -2.09 11.28
C ASP A 80 -20.23 -0.86 10.73
N GLU A 81 -20.00 0.32 11.29
CA GLU A 81 -20.64 1.56 10.85
C GLU A 81 -20.21 1.97 9.43
N ILE A 82 -18.99 1.62 9.02
CA ILE A 82 -18.52 1.82 7.64
C ILE A 82 -19.15 0.77 6.72
N ILE A 83 -19.13 -0.50 7.12
CA ILE A 83 -19.64 -1.62 6.30
C ILE A 83 -21.14 -1.51 6.06
N ASN A 84 -21.90 -1.18 7.10
CA ASN A 84 -23.34 -0.97 7.04
C ASN A 84 -23.71 0.38 6.39
N GLY A 85 -22.71 1.22 6.08
CA GLY A 85 -22.90 2.50 5.43
C GLY A 85 -23.57 3.56 6.31
N GLU A 86 -23.56 3.39 7.63
CA GLU A 86 -24.03 4.39 8.60
C GLU A 86 -23.10 5.61 8.59
N TRP A 87 -21.80 5.37 8.59
CA TRP A 87 -20.79 6.40 8.43
C TRP A 87 -20.59 6.71 6.95
N LYS A 88 -20.72 8.00 6.62
CA LYS A 88 -20.47 8.49 5.26
C LYS A 88 -19.08 9.09 5.18
N TYR A 89 -18.34 8.69 4.16
CA TYR A 89 -17.05 9.30 3.84
C TYR A 89 -17.21 10.82 3.65
N LYS A 90 -16.50 11.61 4.47
CA LYS A 90 -16.55 13.08 4.42
C LYS A 90 -15.35 13.70 3.72
N GLY A 91 -14.23 12.99 3.66
CA GLY A 91 -13.00 13.49 3.05
C GLY A 91 -11.77 12.82 3.64
N ARG A 92 -10.62 13.22 3.12
CA ARG A 92 -9.29 12.73 3.50
C ARG A 92 -8.32 13.90 3.49
N THR A 93 -7.43 13.90 4.46
CA THR A 93 -6.28 14.82 4.49
C THR A 93 -5.00 14.01 4.44
N GLU A 94 -3.96 14.58 3.83
CA GLU A 94 -2.63 14.02 3.75
C GLU A 94 -1.62 15.11 4.13
N HIS A 95 -0.61 14.73 4.89
CA HIS A 95 0.41 15.65 5.38
C HIS A 95 1.77 15.00 5.24
N GLU A 96 2.74 15.76 4.73
CA GLU A 96 4.16 15.39 4.77
C GLU A 96 4.78 16.02 6.02
N ILE A 97 5.39 15.19 6.86
CA ILE A 97 5.98 15.62 8.14
C ILE A 97 7.43 15.19 8.15
N ASN A 98 8.33 16.14 8.41
CA ASN A 98 9.77 15.93 8.46
C ASN A 98 10.23 15.40 9.82
N CYS A 99 9.72 14.23 10.23
CA CYS A 99 10.17 13.55 11.44
C CYS A 99 10.22 12.03 11.24
N HIS A 100 10.82 11.30 12.19
CA HIS A 100 10.76 9.86 12.20
C HIS A 100 9.33 9.39 12.56
N ILE A 101 8.82 8.35 11.91
CA ILE A 101 7.43 7.88 12.09
C ILE A 101 7.07 7.55 13.54
N GLN A 102 8.05 7.15 14.35
CA GLN A 102 7.87 6.86 15.78
C GLN A 102 7.52 8.09 16.63
N GLU A 103 7.81 9.31 16.17
CA GLU A 103 7.50 10.53 16.90
C GLU A 103 5.99 10.81 16.95
N ILE A 104 5.25 10.43 15.90
CA ILE A 104 3.81 10.73 15.76
C ILE A 104 3.00 10.07 16.91
N PRO A 105 3.15 8.77 17.23
CA PRO A 105 2.46 8.16 18.37
C PRO A 105 2.79 8.80 19.72
N GLY A 106 3.96 9.42 19.88
CA GLY A 106 4.35 10.10 21.12
C GLY A 106 3.39 11.23 21.51
N ASN A 107 2.81 11.91 20.52
CA ASN A 107 1.79 12.94 20.75
C ASN A 107 0.52 12.37 21.43
N GLY A 108 0.11 11.16 21.06
CA GLY A 108 -1.08 10.52 21.64
C GLY A 108 -0.92 10.13 23.11
N ALA A 109 0.32 9.87 23.54
CA ALA A 109 0.63 9.53 24.93
C ALA A 109 0.77 10.76 25.85
N ASP A 110 1.11 11.94 25.29
CA ASP A 110 1.23 13.17 26.04
C ASP A 110 -0.12 13.85 26.23
N ILE A 111 -0.85 13.53 27.30
CA ILE A 111 -2.14 14.18 27.59
C ILE A 111 -1.96 15.67 27.94
N ALA A 112 -0.79 16.09 28.44
CA ALA A 112 -0.58 17.45 28.91
C ALA A 112 -0.67 18.48 27.78
N HIS A 113 -0.24 18.14 26.56
CA HIS A 113 -0.29 19.06 25.41
C HIS A 113 -1.72 19.53 25.07
N LEU A 114 -2.76 18.76 25.44
CA LEU A 114 -4.15 19.14 25.20
C LEU A 114 -4.51 20.48 25.85
N ASN A 115 -4.00 20.74 27.06
CA ASN A 115 -4.26 21.98 27.80
C ASN A 115 -3.55 23.21 27.21
N TYR A 116 -2.60 23.03 26.29
CA TYR A 116 -1.81 24.12 25.73
C TYR A 116 -2.05 24.33 24.23
N LEU A 117 -2.33 23.25 23.48
CA LEU A 117 -2.48 23.31 22.02
C LEU A 117 -3.94 23.21 21.55
N HIS A 118 -4.83 22.57 22.31
CA HIS A 118 -6.22 22.30 21.91
C HIS A 118 -7.22 23.13 22.71
N LEU A 119 -6.92 24.42 22.92
CA LEU A 119 -7.83 25.35 23.58
C LEU A 119 -8.98 25.77 22.65
N ALA A 120 -10.20 25.82 23.17
CA ALA A 120 -11.36 26.31 22.44
C ALA A 120 -11.45 27.84 22.57
N GLY A 121 -11.02 28.57 21.54
CA GLY A 121 -11.15 30.03 21.45
C GLY A 121 -9.95 30.72 20.81
N ILE A 122 -10.17 31.95 20.32
CA ILE A 122 -9.09 32.84 19.92
C ILE A 122 -8.46 33.39 21.20
N ASN A 123 -7.15 33.24 21.38
CA ASN A 123 -6.41 33.93 22.45
C ASN A 123 -6.55 35.44 22.35
#